data_AF-A0A2G9RKN3-F1
#
_entry.id   AF-A0A2G9RKN3-F1
#
_cell.length_a   1.000
_cell.length_b   1.000
_cell.length_c   1.000
_cell.angle_alpha   90.00
_cell.angle_beta   90.00
_cell.angle_gamma   90.00
#
_symmetry.space_group_name_H-M   'P 1'
#
loop_
_entity.id
_entity.type
_entity.pdbx_description
1 polymer ?
#
loop_
_entity_poly.entity_id
_entity_poly.type
_entity_poly.pdbx_seq_one_letter_code
_entity_poly.pdbx_strand_id
1 'polypeptide(L)'
;MLDWVKKIKEAAQTADARLTEGKIMERRKKIALELSELVIYCRPVPFDEEKIGTERVCYRDMSSFPETKAEKYVNKQKGKKFLHYNRRQLSRIYPKGQRLDSSNYDPMPMWICGSQLVALNFQTPDKPMQMNQALFHSGGRCGYVLQPNCMRDDVFDPFDKCSVRASEPVNICIEILGARHLPKNGRGIVCPFVEVEICGAEYDNAKTKTEFV
;
A
#
# COMPACT_ATOMS: atom_id res chain seq x y z
N MET A 1 24.39 30.52 -10.26
CA MET A 1 25.38 29.64 -10.93
C MET A 1 26.48 29.17 -9.96
N LEU A 2 27.09 30.07 -9.17
CA LEU A 2 28.14 29.73 -8.20
C LEU A 2 27.70 28.72 -7.11
N ASP A 3 26.47 28.82 -6.59
CA ASP A 3 25.94 27.88 -5.58
C ASP A 3 25.85 26.43 -6.10
N TRP A 4 25.33 26.25 -7.32
CA TRP A 4 25.28 24.94 -7.97
C TRP A 4 26.67 24.36 -8.22
N VAL A 5 27.61 25.18 -8.72
CA VAL A 5 28.99 24.75 -8.94
C VAL A 5 29.66 24.32 -7.62
N LYS A 6 29.47 25.08 -6.54
CA LYS A 6 29.97 24.73 -5.20
C LYS A 6 29.37 23.41 -4.71
N LYS A 7 28.04 23.27 -4.76
CA LYS A 7 27.33 22.06 -4.32
C LYS A 7 27.73 20.81 -5.11
N ILE A 8 27.90 20.93 -6.42
CA ILE A 8 28.35 19.83 -7.29
C ILE A 8 29.78 19.41 -6.93
N LYS A 9 30.70 20.37 -6.75
CA LYS A 9 32.09 20.08 -6.35
C LYS A 9 32.17 19.39 -4.99
N GLU A 10 31.43 19.90 -4.00
CA GLU A 10 31.37 19.29 -2.67
C GLU A 10 30.77 17.88 -2.71
N ALA A 11 29.68 17.67 -3.47
CA ALA A 11 29.05 16.37 -3.60
C ALA A 11 29.98 15.34 -4.28
N ALA A 12 30.73 15.75 -5.31
CA ALA A 12 31.72 14.90 -5.96
C ALA A 12 32.84 14.43 -5.00
N GLN A 13 33.11 15.20 -3.94
CA GLN A 13 34.14 14.89 -2.95
C GLN A 13 33.62 14.13 -1.72
N THR A 14 32.30 14.11 -1.47
CA THR A 14 31.73 13.68 -0.17
C THR A 14 30.42 12.86 -0.25
N ALA A 15 30.11 12.26 -1.40
CA ALA A 15 28.82 11.61 -1.67
C ALA A 15 28.36 10.59 -0.60
N ASP A 16 29.23 9.68 -0.17
CA ASP A 16 28.88 8.64 0.82
C ASP A 16 28.74 9.16 2.26
N ALA A 17 29.50 10.19 2.62
CA ALA A 17 29.43 10.81 3.96
C ALA A 17 28.07 11.51 4.16
N ARG A 18 27.57 12.22 3.13
CA ARG A 18 26.32 12.99 3.20
C ARG A 18 25.07 12.12 3.40
N LEU A 19 25.02 10.93 2.80
CA LEU A 19 23.92 9.97 2.98
C LEU A 19 23.79 9.51 4.44
N THR A 20 24.93 9.34 5.11
CA THR A 20 24.98 8.91 6.51
C THR A 20 24.64 10.06 7.45
N GLU A 21 25.15 11.27 7.18
CA GLU A 21 24.84 12.48 7.96
C GLU A 21 23.36 12.88 7.92
N GLY A 22 22.70 12.78 6.75
CA GLY A 22 21.27 13.09 6.63
C GLY A 22 20.39 12.25 7.56
N LYS A 23 20.68 10.94 7.65
CA LYS A 23 19.99 10.00 8.56
C LYS A 23 20.25 10.33 10.03
N ILE A 24 21.45 10.78 10.37
CA ILE A 24 21.82 11.15 11.74
C ILE A 24 21.14 12.47 12.14
N MET A 25 21.11 13.46 11.24
CA MET A 25 20.44 14.73 11.49
C MET A 25 18.93 14.57 11.69
N GLU A 26 18.26 13.73 10.90
CA GLU A 26 16.85 13.41 11.10
C GLU A 26 16.58 12.82 12.49
N ARG A 27 17.45 11.93 12.98
CA ARG A 27 17.34 11.33 14.33
C ARG A 27 17.61 12.30 15.47
N ARG A 28 18.33 13.39 15.23
CA ARG A 28 18.78 14.36 16.27
C ARG A 28 17.85 15.56 16.45
N LYS A 29 16.79 15.71 15.65
CA LYS A 29 15.85 16.83 15.83
C LYS A 29 15.13 16.71 17.18
N LYS A 30 15.34 17.69 18.06
CA LYS A 30 14.58 17.82 19.31
C LYS A 30 13.13 18.15 18.96
N ILE A 31 12.18 17.38 19.50
CA ILE A 31 10.75 17.59 19.32
C ILE A 31 10.25 18.47 20.47
N ALA A 32 9.46 19.51 20.17
CA ALA A 32 8.84 20.36 21.19
C ALA A 32 7.84 19.55 22.02
N LEU A 33 7.79 19.80 23.34
CA LEU A 33 6.96 19.02 24.26
C LEU A 33 5.47 19.17 23.91
N GLU A 34 5.05 20.40 23.61
CA GLU A 34 3.68 20.78 23.27
C GLU A 34 3.17 20.03 22.04
N LEU A 35 4.06 19.73 21.08
CA LEU A 35 3.72 18.92 19.91
C LEU A 35 3.67 17.43 20.25
N SER A 36 4.57 16.96 21.12
CA SER A 36 4.61 15.55 21.54
C SER A 36 3.39 15.17 22.37
N GLU A 37 2.85 16.08 23.17
CA GLU A 37 1.67 15.85 24.02
C GLU A 37 0.39 15.61 23.21
N LEU A 38 0.33 16.08 21.95
CA LEU A 38 -0.80 15.82 21.04
C LEU A 38 -0.84 14.37 20.52
N VAL A 39 0.24 13.61 20.65
CA VAL A 39 0.38 12.26 20.07
C VAL A 39 -0.08 11.20 21.07
N ILE A 40 -1.40 11.02 21.19
CA ILE A 40 -2.02 10.04 22.09
C ILE A 40 -2.01 8.63 21.48
N TYR A 41 -2.54 8.50 20.27
CA TYR A 41 -2.50 7.31 19.42
C TYR A 41 -1.56 7.55 18.24
N CYS A 42 -1.29 6.49 17.46
CA CYS A 42 -0.44 6.57 16.28
C CYS A 42 0.99 7.07 16.61
N ARG A 43 1.53 6.67 17.77
CA ARG A 43 2.89 7.03 18.19
C ARG A 43 3.89 6.38 17.23
N PRO A 44 4.66 7.15 16.45
CA PRO A 44 5.55 6.58 15.46
C PRO A 44 6.78 5.99 16.15
N VAL A 45 6.97 4.68 16.02
CA VAL A 45 8.12 3.95 16.57
C VAL A 45 8.82 3.12 15.50
N PRO A 46 10.12 2.81 15.67
CA PRO A 46 10.80 1.82 14.84
C PRO A 46 10.05 0.49 14.87
N PHE A 47 9.83 -0.09 13.70
CA PHE A 47 9.22 -1.41 13.60
C PHE A 47 10.15 -2.47 14.21
N ASP A 48 9.58 -3.30 15.08
CA ASP A 48 10.26 -4.38 15.79
C ASP A 48 9.47 -5.68 15.58
N GLU A 49 10.03 -6.57 14.77
CA GLU A 49 9.39 -7.82 14.37
C GLU A 49 9.33 -8.85 15.52
N GLU A 50 10.17 -8.71 16.55
CA GLU A 50 10.24 -9.64 17.68
C GLU A 50 9.15 -9.34 18.72
N LYS A 51 8.61 -8.12 18.74
CA LYS A 51 7.51 -7.75 19.63
C LYS A 51 6.17 -8.37 19.24
N ILE A 52 6.00 -8.74 17.96
CA ILE A 52 4.74 -9.23 17.41
C ILE A 52 4.26 -10.46 18.20
N GLY A 53 3.06 -10.38 18.77
CA GLY A 53 2.46 -11.47 19.56
C GLY A 53 2.94 -11.58 21.01
N THR A 54 3.73 -10.61 21.49
CA THR A 54 4.23 -10.57 22.88
C THR A 54 3.50 -9.52 23.72
N GLU A 55 3.69 -9.56 25.04
CA GLU A 55 3.17 -8.53 25.97
C GLU A 55 3.79 -7.14 25.76
N ARG A 56 4.88 -7.05 24.99
CA ARG A 56 5.55 -5.77 24.68
C ARG A 56 4.82 -4.95 23.61
N VAL A 57 3.77 -5.50 23.00
CA VAL A 57 2.95 -4.80 22.01
C VAL A 57 2.19 -3.64 22.67
N CYS A 58 2.26 -2.46 22.06
CA CYS A 58 1.43 -1.33 22.45
C CYS A 58 0.55 -0.91 21.28
N TYR A 59 -0.77 -1.00 21.45
CA TYR A 59 -1.74 -0.64 20.40
C TYR A 59 -1.72 0.85 20.00
N ARG A 60 -1.11 1.69 20.84
CA ARG A 60 -0.89 3.12 20.56
C ARG A 60 0.27 3.36 19.61
N ASP A 61 1.17 2.39 19.48
CA ASP A 61 2.37 2.49 18.66
C ASP A 61 2.08 2.03 17.23
N MET A 62 2.68 2.73 16.27
CA MET A 62 2.59 2.40 14.85
C MET A 62 3.94 2.56 14.16
N SER A 63 4.07 1.95 12.98
CA SER A 63 5.26 2.09 12.15
C SER A 63 4.90 2.48 10.72
N SER A 64 5.77 3.29 10.10
CA SER A 64 5.66 3.66 8.69
C SER A 64 6.71 2.95 7.85
N PHE A 65 6.35 2.57 6.64
CA PHE A 65 7.17 1.79 5.71
C PHE A 65 7.13 2.42 4.31
N PRO A 66 8.29 2.74 3.70
CA PRO A 66 8.34 2.88 2.26
C PRO A 66 7.86 1.58 1.60
N GLU A 67 7.25 1.65 0.41
CA GLU A 67 6.77 0.47 -0.34
C GLU A 67 7.84 -0.63 -0.42
N THR A 68 9.10 -0.27 -0.69
CA THR A 68 10.24 -1.20 -0.83
C THR A 68 10.61 -1.91 0.47
N LYS A 69 10.29 -1.32 1.62
CA LYS A 69 10.46 -1.97 2.93
C LYS A 69 9.25 -2.85 3.23
N ALA A 70 8.05 -2.40 2.88
CA ALA A 70 6.81 -3.14 3.07
C ALA A 70 6.80 -4.46 2.29
N GLU A 71 7.28 -4.46 1.04
CA GLU A 71 7.45 -5.64 0.17
C GLU A 71 8.23 -6.79 0.84
N LYS A 72 9.16 -6.47 1.74
CA LYS A 72 9.92 -7.47 2.52
C LYS A 72 9.07 -8.20 3.56
N TYR A 73 7.91 -7.66 3.92
CA TYR A 73 6.97 -8.23 4.88
C TYR A 73 5.71 -8.78 4.22
N VAL A 74 5.28 -8.22 3.08
CA VAL A 74 4.08 -8.66 2.34
C VAL A 74 4.40 -9.75 1.31
N ASN A 75 4.93 -10.87 1.79
CA ASN A 75 5.26 -12.03 0.98
C ASN A 75 4.93 -13.33 1.72
N LYS A 76 5.01 -14.47 1.01
CA LYS A 76 4.68 -15.79 1.55
C LYS A 76 5.39 -16.16 2.86
N GLN A 77 6.58 -15.62 3.15
CA GLN A 77 7.32 -15.95 4.35
C GLN A 77 6.88 -15.12 5.57
N LYS A 78 6.56 -13.84 5.36
CA LYS A 78 6.32 -12.88 6.45
C LYS A 78 4.90 -12.32 6.52
N GLY A 79 4.08 -12.56 5.49
CA GLY A 79 2.75 -11.98 5.33
C GLY A 79 1.83 -12.26 6.50
N LYS A 80 1.77 -13.53 6.95
CA LYS A 80 0.99 -13.93 8.12
C LYS A 80 1.43 -13.22 9.40
N LYS A 81 2.74 -13.06 9.60
CA LYS A 81 3.29 -12.35 10.77
C LYS A 81 3.00 -10.84 10.70
N PHE A 82 3.08 -10.25 9.52
CA PHE A 82 2.73 -8.85 9.30
C PHE A 82 1.23 -8.60 9.49
N LEU A 83 0.38 -9.54 9.08
CA LEU A 83 -1.06 -9.52 9.36
C LEU A 83 -1.33 -9.58 10.87
N HIS A 84 -0.63 -10.43 11.61
CA HIS A 84 -0.75 -10.47 13.08
C HIS A 84 -0.38 -9.13 13.73
N TYR A 85 0.70 -8.47 13.27
CA TYR A 85 1.04 -7.10 13.69
C TYR A 85 -0.13 -6.13 13.43
N ASN A 86 -0.71 -6.16 12.23
CA ASN A 86 -1.78 -5.25 11.82
C ASN A 86 -3.12 -5.47 12.53
N ARG A 87 -3.31 -6.58 13.24
CA ARG A 87 -4.51 -6.78 14.09
C ARG A 87 -4.48 -5.95 15.38
N ARG A 88 -3.29 -5.56 15.84
CA ARG A 88 -3.10 -4.86 17.12
C ARG A 88 -2.46 -3.48 16.99
N GLN A 89 -1.74 -3.22 15.91
CA GLN A 89 -1.04 -1.96 15.64
C GLN A 89 -1.31 -1.47 14.22
N LEU A 90 -1.07 -0.20 13.97
CA LEU A 90 -1.22 0.38 12.64
C LEU A 90 0.08 0.27 11.83
N SER A 91 -0.03 -0.03 10.55
CA SER A 91 1.04 0.23 9.57
C SER A 91 0.62 1.29 8.58
N ARG A 92 1.56 2.20 8.26
CA ARG A 92 1.43 3.17 7.18
C ARG A 92 2.40 2.87 6.07
N ILE A 93 1.90 2.59 4.89
CA ILE A 93 2.72 2.36 3.69
C ILE A 93 2.67 3.61 2.83
N TYR A 94 3.79 3.98 2.21
CA TYR A 94 3.84 5.13 1.32
C TYR A 94 4.77 4.90 0.12
N PRO A 95 4.54 5.60 -1.01
CA PRO A 95 5.32 5.41 -2.23
C PRO A 95 6.80 5.73 -2.00
N LYS A 96 7.70 5.00 -2.67
CA LYS A 96 9.14 5.30 -2.59
C LYS A 96 9.46 6.67 -3.21
N GLY A 97 10.50 7.33 -2.69
CA GLY A 97 10.89 8.67 -3.15
C GLY A 97 11.31 8.76 -4.62
N GLN A 98 11.66 7.63 -5.26
CA GLN A 98 12.00 7.59 -6.69
C GLN A 98 10.79 7.80 -7.62
N ARG A 99 9.55 7.72 -7.11
CA ARG A 99 8.32 7.98 -7.89
C ARG A 99 8.08 9.49 -8.02
N LEU A 100 9.00 10.17 -8.70
CA LEU A 100 8.94 11.62 -8.94
C LEU A 100 7.74 12.01 -9.81
N ASP A 101 7.23 11.07 -10.59
CA ASP A 101 6.01 11.18 -11.41
C ASP A 101 4.71 11.03 -10.61
N SER A 102 4.80 10.81 -9.30
CA SER A 102 3.65 10.51 -8.43
C SER A 102 2.90 9.23 -8.78
N SER A 103 3.51 8.29 -9.52
CA SER A 103 2.92 6.96 -9.74
C SER A 103 2.62 6.26 -8.40
N ASN A 104 1.62 5.38 -8.39
CA ASN A 104 1.29 4.55 -7.23
C ASN A 104 1.85 3.13 -7.34
N TYR A 105 2.05 2.50 -6.19
CA TYR A 105 2.28 1.05 -6.07
C TYR A 105 0.93 0.31 -6.01
N ASP A 106 0.94 -1.00 -6.24
CA ASP A 106 -0.25 -1.83 -6.06
C ASP A 106 -0.60 -1.93 -4.55
N PRO A 107 -1.78 -1.45 -4.12
CA PRO A 107 -2.16 -1.47 -2.72
C PRO A 107 -2.62 -2.85 -2.24
N MET A 108 -2.97 -3.78 -3.14
CA MET A 108 -3.59 -5.06 -2.78
C MET A 108 -2.71 -5.95 -1.88
N PRO A 109 -1.39 -6.12 -2.15
CA PRO A 109 -0.51 -6.87 -1.26
C PRO A 109 -0.43 -6.29 0.16
N MET A 110 -0.59 -4.98 0.29
CA MET A 110 -0.57 -4.29 1.58
C MET A 110 -1.89 -4.52 2.33
N TRP A 111 -3.02 -4.35 1.66
CA TRP A 111 -4.35 -4.56 2.24
C TRP A 111 -4.57 -6.01 2.67
N ILE A 112 -4.18 -7.00 1.85
CA ILE A 112 -4.40 -8.41 2.18
C ILE A 112 -3.54 -8.87 3.37
N CYS A 113 -2.43 -8.19 3.65
CA CYS A 113 -1.65 -8.36 4.88
C CYS A 113 -2.12 -7.45 6.03
N GLY A 114 -3.31 -6.86 5.92
CA GLY A 114 -3.98 -6.10 6.98
C GLY A 114 -3.54 -4.65 7.14
N SER A 115 -2.64 -4.12 6.31
CA SER A 115 -2.19 -2.74 6.43
C SER A 115 -3.36 -1.77 6.22
N GLN A 116 -3.52 -0.82 7.15
CA GLN A 116 -4.69 0.05 7.23
C GLN A 116 -4.45 1.39 6.52
N LEU A 117 -3.24 1.96 6.67
CA LEU A 117 -2.90 3.28 6.14
C LEU A 117 -2.04 3.14 4.88
N VAL A 118 -2.62 2.58 3.83
CA VAL A 118 -1.97 2.40 2.52
C VAL A 118 -2.06 3.71 1.74
N ALA A 119 -1.08 4.60 1.94
CA ALA A 119 -1.11 5.94 1.35
C ALA A 119 -0.74 5.89 -0.12
N LEU A 120 -1.57 6.56 -0.94
CA LEU A 120 -1.42 6.71 -2.38
C LEU A 120 -1.42 8.21 -2.75
N ASN A 121 -0.86 8.52 -3.92
CA ASN A 121 -0.87 9.83 -4.56
C ASN A 121 -2.23 10.06 -5.24
N PHE A 122 -3.15 10.75 -4.56
CA PHE A 122 -4.52 11.00 -5.02
C PHE A 122 -4.62 11.80 -6.33
N GLN A 123 -3.59 12.58 -6.66
CA GLN A 123 -3.50 13.36 -7.89
C GLN A 123 -3.31 12.49 -9.14
N THR A 124 -2.92 11.22 -8.99
CA THR A 124 -2.59 10.32 -10.11
C THR A 124 -3.79 9.41 -10.40
N PRO A 125 -4.43 9.52 -11.59
CA PRO A 125 -5.60 8.70 -11.95
C PRO A 125 -5.19 7.32 -12.48
N ASP A 126 -4.33 6.61 -11.75
CA ASP A 126 -3.84 5.28 -12.12
C ASP A 126 -4.70 4.14 -11.52
N LYS A 127 -4.40 2.89 -11.92
CA LYS A 127 -5.13 1.71 -11.45
C LYS A 127 -5.18 1.59 -9.91
N PRO A 128 -4.08 1.77 -9.16
CA PRO A 128 -4.12 1.81 -7.69
C PRO A 128 -5.15 2.78 -7.12
N MET A 129 -5.25 4.00 -7.70
CA MET A 129 -6.22 4.98 -7.25
C MET A 129 -7.66 4.55 -7.57
N GLN A 130 -7.89 3.93 -8.73
CA GLN A 130 -9.19 3.36 -9.09
C GLN A 130 -9.60 2.23 -8.11
N MET A 131 -8.66 1.34 -7.76
CA MET A 131 -8.89 0.28 -6.76
C MET A 131 -9.21 0.86 -5.38
N ASN A 132 -8.50 1.90 -4.96
CA ASN A 132 -8.74 2.60 -3.70
C ASN A 132 -10.14 3.21 -3.65
N GLN A 133 -10.55 3.92 -4.71
CA GLN A 133 -11.89 4.48 -4.79
C GLN A 133 -12.97 3.39 -4.76
N ALA A 134 -12.76 2.27 -5.45
CA ALA A 134 -13.68 1.13 -5.44
C ALA A 134 -13.83 0.49 -4.04
N LEU A 135 -12.72 0.24 -3.35
CA LEU A 135 -12.72 -0.31 -1.99
C LEU A 135 -13.52 0.58 -1.02
N PHE A 136 -13.17 1.87 -0.97
CA PHE A 136 -13.81 2.82 -0.05
C PHE A 136 -15.23 3.24 -0.47
N HIS A 137 -15.67 2.91 -1.69
CA HIS A 137 -17.07 3.04 -2.08
C HIS A 137 -17.97 2.10 -1.26
N SER A 138 -17.50 0.89 -0.94
CA SER A 138 -18.26 -0.13 -0.21
C SER A 138 -18.63 0.28 1.22
N GLY A 139 -17.85 1.19 1.84
CA GLY A 139 -18.12 1.75 3.16
C GLY A 139 -18.99 3.01 3.16
N GLY A 140 -19.74 3.28 2.09
CA GLY A 140 -20.50 4.52 1.95
C GLY A 140 -19.61 5.76 1.81
N ARG A 141 -18.38 5.59 1.32
CA ARG A 141 -17.37 6.66 1.17
C ARG A 141 -16.95 7.34 2.47
N CYS A 142 -17.12 6.68 3.63
CA CYS A 142 -16.73 7.25 4.92
C CYS A 142 -15.21 7.21 5.20
N GLY A 143 -14.43 6.56 4.33
CA GLY A 143 -12.98 6.39 4.51
C GLY A 143 -12.58 5.20 5.38
N TYR A 144 -13.53 4.39 5.84
CA TYR A 144 -13.28 3.19 6.64
C TYR A 144 -14.06 1.99 6.08
N VAL A 145 -13.38 0.85 5.95
CA VAL A 145 -13.97 -0.43 5.54
C VAL A 145 -13.50 -1.48 6.53
N LEU A 146 -14.45 -2.19 7.15
CA LEU A 146 -14.12 -3.26 8.08
C LEU A 146 -13.46 -4.42 7.32
N GLN A 147 -12.27 -4.84 7.78
CA GLN A 147 -11.59 -6.00 7.21
C GLN A 147 -12.44 -7.28 7.43
N PRO A 148 -12.51 -8.18 6.42
CA PRO A 148 -13.21 -9.46 6.52
C PRO A 148 -12.83 -10.25 7.78
N ASN A 149 -13.78 -11.04 8.30
CA ASN A 149 -13.57 -11.84 9.51
C ASN A 149 -12.36 -12.78 9.41
N CYS A 150 -12.16 -13.42 8.25
CA CYS A 150 -11.03 -14.33 8.03
C CYS A 150 -9.68 -13.64 8.24
N MET A 151 -9.49 -12.40 7.78
CA MET A 151 -8.24 -11.66 7.96
C MET A 151 -7.94 -11.34 9.43
N ARG A 152 -8.97 -11.31 10.27
CA ARG A 152 -8.87 -11.07 11.72
C ARG A 152 -8.69 -12.36 12.54
N ASP A 153 -8.74 -13.52 11.89
CA ASP A 153 -8.53 -14.84 12.49
C ASP A 153 -7.05 -15.27 12.42
N ASP A 154 -6.51 -15.87 13.48
CA ASP A 154 -5.11 -16.29 13.58
C ASP A 154 -4.68 -17.35 12.58
N VAL A 155 -5.62 -18.07 11.98
CA VAL A 155 -5.31 -19.13 11.02
C VAL A 155 -5.02 -18.57 9.62
N PHE A 156 -5.73 -17.52 9.19
CA PHE A 156 -5.67 -17.00 7.82
C PHE A 156 -4.24 -16.59 7.43
N ASP A 157 -3.85 -16.99 6.23
CA ASP A 157 -2.60 -16.64 5.57
C ASP A 157 -2.92 -16.12 4.15
N PRO A 158 -2.61 -14.86 3.83
CA PRO A 158 -2.94 -14.27 2.54
C PRO A 158 -2.28 -14.97 1.34
N PHE A 159 -1.26 -15.80 1.56
CA PHE A 159 -0.51 -16.52 0.53
C PHE A 159 -0.81 -18.04 0.51
N ASP A 160 -1.77 -18.50 1.30
CA ASP A 160 -2.23 -19.89 1.30
C ASP A 160 -3.76 -19.96 1.14
N LYS A 161 -4.20 -20.40 -0.05
CA LYS A 161 -5.62 -20.58 -0.38
C LYS A 161 -6.34 -21.51 0.59
N CYS A 162 -5.65 -22.51 1.14
CA CYS A 162 -6.22 -23.47 2.09
C CYS A 162 -6.49 -22.85 3.47
N SER A 163 -5.94 -21.67 3.76
CA SER A 163 -6.13 -20.98 5.03
C SER A 163 -7.48 -20.24 5.12
N VAL A 164 -8.18 -20.08 4.00
CA VAL A 164 -9.50 -19.43 3.93
C VAL A 164 -10.56 -20.37 4.50
N ARG A 165 -10.70 -20.35 5.83
CA ARG A 165 -11.76 -21.11 6.53
C ARG A 165 -13.07 -20.35 6.45
N ALA A 166 -14.17 -21.07 6.20
CA ALA A 166 -15.55 -20.56 6.23
C ALA A 166 -15.95 -19.56 5.11
N SER A 167 -15.34 -19.65 3.92
CA SER A 167 -15.86 -18.98 2.72
C SER A 167 -16.14 -20.00 1.62
N GLU A 168 -17.36 -19.97 1.08
CA GLU A 168 -17.68 -20.69 -0.15
C GLU A 168 -16.98 -20.00 -1.34
N PRO A 169 -16.39 -20.75 -2.29
CA PRO A 169 -15.86 -20.17 -3.51
C PRO A 169 -16.98 -19.57 -4.35
N VAL A 170 -16.72 -18.44 -4.99
CA VAL A 170 -17.68 -17.76 -5.88
C VAL A 170 -17.27 -18.01 -7.33
N ASN A 171 -18.18 -18.55 -8.13
CA ASN A 171 -18.00 -18.65 -9.57
C ASN A 171 -18.68 -17.47 -10.26
N ILE A 172 -17.93 -16.72 -11.06
CA ILE A 172 -18.43 -15.56 -11.80
C ILE A 172 -18.27 -15.84 -13.30
N CYS A 173 -19.37 -15.82 -14.05
CA CYS A 173 -19.37 -15.90 -15.51
C CYS A 173 -19.84 -14.57 -16.08
N ILE A 174 -19.04 -13.95 -16.95
CA ILE A 174 -19.29 -12.62 -17.51
C ILE A 174 -19.26 -12.74 -19.03
N GLU A 175 -20.35 -12.31 -19.68
CA GLU A 175 -20.45 -12.18 -21.14
C GLU A 175 -20.57 -10.69 -21.50
N ILE A 176 -19.70 -10.21 -22.38
CA ILE A 176 -19.70 -8.81 -22.83
C ILE A 176 -20.51 -8.70 -24.12
N LEU A 177 -21.73 -8.18 -24.03
CA LEU A 177 -22.66 -8.09 -25.16
C LEU A 177 -22.44 -6.83 -26.01
N GLY A 178 -21.96 -5.73 -25.41
CA GLY A 178 -21.72 -4.48 -26.11
C GLY A 178 -21.52 -3.29 -25.18
N ALA A 179 -21.30 -2.12 -25.77
CA ALA A 179 -21.11 -0.86 -25.05
C ALA A 179 -21.83 0.30 -25.76
N ARG A 180 -22.14 1.37 -25.02
CA ARG A 180 -22.76 2.59 -25.56
C ARG A 180 -22.03 3.82 -25.04
N HIS A 181 -22.00 4.89 -25.84
CA HIS A 181 -21.39 6.19 -25.48
C HIS A 181 -19.93 6.08 -24.99
N LEU A 182 -19.12 5.21 -25.61
CA LEU A 182 -17.70 5.11 -25.28
C LEU A 182 -16.99 6.44 -25.55
N PRO A 183 -16.10 6.89 -24.63
CA PRO A 183 -15.35 8.12 -24.83
C PRO A 183 -14.41 7.98 -26.03
N LYS A 184 -14.22 9.09 -26.75
CA LYS A 184 -13.25 9.16 -27.85
C LYS A 184 -11.87 9.46 -27.28
N ASN A 185 -10.84 8.78 -27.79
CA ASN A 185 -9.46 9.13 -27.51
C ASN A 185 -8.86 9.85 -28.74
N GLY A 186 -8.87 11.19 -28.71
CA GLY A 186 -8.40 12.01 -29.82
C GLY A 186 -9.37 12.12 -30.99
N ARG A 187 -8.83 12.21 -32.22
CA ARG A 187 -9.61 12.36 -33.46
C ARG A 187 -9.79 10.99 -34.12
N GLY A 188 -11.02 10.55 -34.34
CA GLY A 188 -11.33 9.29 -35.04
C GLY A 188 -12.48 8.50 -34.43
N ILE A 189 -12.71 7.30 -34.97
CA ILE A 189 -13.57 6.26 -34.40
C ILE A 189 -12.66 5.30 -33.62
N VAL A 190 -13.08 4.91 -32.42
CA VAL A 190 -12.33 3.97 -31.57
C VAL A 190 -12.58 2.53 -32.03
N CYS A 191 -11.57 1.68 -31.92
CA CYS A 191 -11.71 0.22 -31.99
C CYS A 191 -11.69 -0.33 -30.55
N PRO A 192 -12.85 -0.43 -29.87
CA PRO A 192 -12.85 -0.78 -28.45
C PRO A 192 -12.66 -2.28 -28.25
N PHE A 193 -12.08 -2.62 -27.10
CA PHE A 193 -12.15 -3.93 -26.49
C PHE A 193 -12.49 -3.74 -25.01
N VAL A 194 -12.99 -4.78 -24.36
CA VAL A 194 -13.25 -4.78 -22.92
C VAL A 194 -12.28 -5.73 -22.24
N GLU A 195 -11.73 -5.28 -21.12
CA GLU A 195 -10.87 -6.05 -20.25
C GLU A 195 -11.57 -6.27 -18.91
N VAL A 196 -11.60 -7.52 -18.45
CA VAL A 196 -12.15 -7.94 -17.17
C VAL A 196 -10.99 -8.45 -16.31
N GLU A 197 -10.86 -7.90 -15.11
CA GLU A 197 -9.78 -8.25 -14.18
C GLU A 197 -10.34 -8.52 -12.78
N ILE A 198 -9.96 -9.66 -12.20
CA ILE A 198 -10.17 -9.99 -10.80
C ILE A 198 -8.90 -9.56 -10.05
N CYS A 199 -9.06 -8.66 -9.07
CA CYS A 199 -7.96 -8.16 -8.24
C CYS A 199 -8.20 -8.56 -6.78
N GLY A 200 -7.30 -9.36 -6.21
CA GLY A 200 -7.38 -9.84 -4.84
C GLY A 200 -6.11 -10.56 -4.42
N ALA A 201 -6.26 -11.71 -3.78
CA ALA A 201 -5.13 -12.60 -3.51
C ALA A 201 -4.53 -13.10 -4.83
N GLU A 202 -3.22 -13.41 -4.81
CA GLU A 202 -2.52 -13.87 -6.02
C GLU A 202 -3.18 -15.10 -6.66
N TYR A 203 -3.70 -16.01 -5.85
CA TYR A 203 -4.38 -17.23 -6.32
C TYR A 203 -5.80 -17.01 -6.88
N ASP A 204 -6.34 -15.78 -6.78
CA ASP A 204 -7.62 -15.38 -7.38
C ASP A 204 -7.45 -14.41 -8.57
N ASN A 205 -6.26 -13.84 -8.74
CA ASN A 205 -6.00 -12.86 -9.79
C ASN A 205 -6.17 -13.50 -11.17
N ALA A 206 -7.04 -12.91 -11.98
CA ALA A 206 -7.34 -13.37 -13.33
C ALA A 206 -7.62 -12.17 -14.23
N LYS A 207 -7.27 -12.28 -15.51
CA LYS A 207 -7.41 -11.20 -16.48
C LYS A 207 -7.79 -11.75 -17.84
N THR A 208 -8.84 -11.20 -18.44
CA THR A 208 -9.36 -11.64 -19.74
C THR A 208 -9.81 -10.45 -20.55
N LYS A 209 -9.73 -10.53 -21.88
CA LYS A 209 -10.12 -9.45 -22.79
C LYS A 209 -10.97 -9.98 -23.93
N THR A 210 -11.85 -9.13 -24.46
CA THR A 210 -12.56 -9.39 -25.71
C THR A 210 -11.65 -9.13 -26.91
N GLU A 211 -12.06 -9.60 -28.09
CA GLU A 211 -11.54 -9.07 -29.35
C GLU A 211 -11.93 -7.60 -29.52
N PHE A 212 -11.23 -6.91 -30.42
CA PHE A 212 -11.56 -5.55 -30.82
C PHE A 212 -12.78 -5.54 -31.75
N VAL A 213 -13.57 -4.48 -31.68
CA VAL A 213 -14.68 -4.18 -32.61
C VAL A 213 -14.33 -2.96 -33.47
#